data_AF-A0A5B7IE97-F1
#
_entry.id   AF-A0A5B7IE97-F1
#
_cell.length_a   1.000
_cell.length_b   1.000
_cell.length_c   1.000
_cell.angle_alpha   90.00
_cell.angle_beta   90.00
_cell.angle_gamma   90.00
#
_symmetry.space_group_name_H-M   'P 1'
#
loop_
_entity.id
_entity.type
_entity.pdbx_description
1 polymer ?
#
loop_
_entity_poly.entity_id
_entity_poly.type
_entity_poly.pdbx_seq_one_letter_code
_entity_poly.pdbx_strand_id
1 'polypeptide(L)'
;MEVCNNDNDDLDRDTTRQVVQVVTALGHAFTKLVDLMLSREIREMVRVLEEPGSRAGVRLVVSHLTALGVEGGHICRLIASLGGVRGLLDVCLEPRLRQCRSDALRALATVCCVVEGIVELDKAGGVEVVAEVLCDIECLEEERSEAAGVLAQITSPWVENNHRLAALHTHLDHIVAALTDLARHTLTPEIFLLASAALANLTFLDDGCVEAMRAAGTASVLLRAAHDNPNISIFTKDQVSSPSNSRLHTLTDPRESQQDFPSQWHQSRSV
;
A
#
# COMPACT_ATOMS: atom_id res chain seq x y z
N MET A 1 -30.48 46.74 -41.17
CA MET A 1 -31.40 46.75 -40.02
C MET A 1 -31.19 45.43 -39.31
N GLU A 2 -30.14 45.36 -38.49
CA GLU A 2 -29.75 44.16 -37.72
C GLU A 2 -29.21 44.65 -36.37
N VAL A 3 -30.10 44.75 -35.39
CA VAL A 3 -29.76 44.91 -33.97
C VAL A 3 -30.88 44.22 -33.20
N CYS A 4 -30.80 42.91 -32.96
CA CYS A 4 -31.76 42.19 -32.10
C CYS A 4 -31.27 40.83 -31.54
N ASN A 5 -29.99 40.44 -31.67
CA ASN A 5 -29.55 39.10 -31.21
C ASN A 5 -28.62 39.07 -29.98
N ASN A 6 -28.16 40.20 -29.44
CA ASN A 6 -27.21 40.19 -28.32
C ASN A 6 -27.86 40.02 -26.93
N ASP A 7 -29.05 40.59 -26.70
CA ASP A 7 -29.63 40.63 -25.35
C ASP A 7 -30.16 39.28 -24.87
N ASN A 8 -30.62 38.42 -25.79
CA ASN A 8 -31.09 37.06 -25.45
C ASN A 8 -29.92 36.11 -25.12
N ASP A 9 -28.79 36.25 -25.82
CA ASP A 9 -27.60 35.42 -25.60
C ASP A 9 -26.91 35.75 -24.26
N ASP A 10 -26.95 37.01 -23.83
CA ASP A 10 -26.40 37.43 -22.54
C ASP A 10 -27.31 37.03 -21.36
N LEU A 11 -28.63 37.06 -21.53
CA LEU A 11 -29.59 36.60 -20.50
C LEU A 11 -29.52 35.08 -20.29
N ASP A 12 -29.37 34.32 -21.38
CA ASP A 12 -29.23 32.86 -21.34
C ASP A 12 -27.89 32.43 -20.73
N ARG A 13 -26.82 33.19 -20.99
CA ARG A 13 -25.51 33.02 -20.33
C ARG A 13 -25.55 33.30 -18.83
N ASP A 14 -26.28 34.33 -18.39
CA ASP A 14 -26.39 34.65 -16.96
C ASP A 14 -27.23 33.60 -16.22
N THR A 15 -28.34 33.16 -16.82
CA THR A 15 -29.18 32.07 -16.29
C THR A 15 -28.39 30.78 -16.18
N THR A 16 -27.61 30.43 -17.21
CA THR A 16 -26.74 29.24 -17.20
C THR A 16 -25.70 29.33 -16.08
N ARG A 17 -25.08 30.50 -15.86
CA ARG A 17 -24.12 30.69 -14.75
C ARG A 17 -24.77 30.52 -13.38
N GLN A 18 -25.97 31.06 -13.17
CA GLN A 18 -26.71 30.91 -11.91
C GLN A 18 -27.06 29.45 -11.66
N VAL A 19 -27.53 28.71 -12.67
CA VAL A 19 -27.81 27.28 -12.56
C VAL A 19 -26.55 26.51 -12.19
N VAL A 20 -25.41 26.78 -12.85
CA VAL A 20 -24.12 26.14 -12.50
C VAL A 20 -23.75 26.40 -11.04
N GLN A 21 -23.88 27.63 -10.56
CA GLN A 21 -23.58 27.97 -9.16
C GLN A 21 -24.46 27.21 -8.17
N VAL A 22 -25.77 27.13 -8.43
CA VAL A 22 -26.71 26.39 -7.56
C VAL A 22 -26.39 24.90 -7.56
N VAL A 23 -26.10 24.31 -8.73
CA VAL A 23 -25.75 22.89 -8.84
C VAL A 23 -24.42 22.60 -8.13
N THR A 24 -23.42 23.47 -8.25
CA THR A 24 -22.15 23.33 -7.52
C THR A 24 -22.34 23.43 -6.00
N ALA A 25 -23.13 24.41 -5.53
CA ALA A 25 -23.42 24.55 -4.10
C ALA A 25 -24.18 23.33 -3.54
N LEU A 26 -25.16 22.82 -4.30
CA LEU A 26 -25.88 21.60 -3.95
C LEU A 26 -24.95 20.39 -3.92
N GLY A 27 -24.06 20.25 -4.91
CA GLY A 27 -23.03 19.22 -4.95
C GLY A 27 -22.14 19.25 -3.70
N HIS A 28 -21.64 20.42 -3.31
CA HIS A 28 -20.86 20.58 -2.07
C HIS A 28 -21.64 20.20 -0.81
N ALA A 29 -22.93 20.58 -0.73
CA ALA A 29 -23.77 20.21 0.40
C ALA A 29 -23.97 18.69 0.50
N PHE A 30 -24.18 18.01 -0.64
CA PHE A 30 -24.28 16.56 -0.69
C PHE A 30 -22.98 15.86 -0.30
N THR A 31 -21.82 16.30 -0.83
CA THR A 31 -20.51 15.75 -0.42
C THR A 31 -20.31 15.88 1.09
N LYS A 32 -20.65 17.04 1.67
CA LYS A 32 -20.53 17.25 3.12
C LYS A 32 -21.47 16.34 3.92
N LEU A 33 -22.69 16.11 3.44
CA LEU A 33 -23.63 15.20 4.10
C LEU A 33 -23.11 13.75 4.07
N VAL A 34 -22.59 13.30 2.92
CA VAL A 34 -21.97 11.99 2.77
C VAL A 34 -20.78 11.84 3.73
N ASP A 35 -19.90 12.84 3.82
CA ASP A 35 -18.76 12.82 4.74
C ASP A 35 -19.20 12.71 6.20
N LEU A 36 -20.25 13.43 6.60
CA LEU A 36 -20.79 13.36 7.95
C LEU A 36 -21.38 11.97 8.27
N MET A 37 -22.10 11.38 7.31
CA MET A 37 -22.68 10.05 7.46
C MET A 37 -21.60 8.97 7.54
N LEU A 38 -20.65 8.97 6.61
CA LEU A 38 -19.51 8.04 6.62
C LEU A 38 -18.68 8.20 7.88
N SER A 39 -18.39 9.43 8.30
CA SER A 39 -17.64 9.68 9.53
C SER A 39 -18.35 9.14 10.77
N ARG A 40 -19.68 9.19 10.81
CA ARG A 40 -20.44 8.61 11.92
C ARG A 40 -20.29 7.09 11.93
N GLU A 41 -20.48 6.44 10.78
CA GLU A 41 -20.37 4.98 10.67
C GLU A 41 -18.96 4.49 11.02
N ILE A 42 -17.93 5.15 10.48
CA ILE A 42 -16.52 4.84 10.77
C ILE A 42 -16.22 5.00 12.27
N ARG A 43 -16.73 6.03 12.94
CA ARG A 43 -16.52 6.19 14.39
C ARG A 43 -17.13 5.05 15.20
N GLU A 44 -18.33 4.58 14.85
CA GLU A 44 -18.92 3.44 15.54
C GLU A 44 -18.10 2.16 15.30
N MET A 45 -17.61 1.96 14.09
CA MET A 45 -16.68 0.87 13.77
C MET A 45 -15.39 0.95 14.60
N VAL A 46 -14.74 2.12 14.67
CA VAL A 46 -13.52 2.30 15.46
C VAL A 46 -13.75 2.00 16.94
N ARG A 47 -14.89 2.43 17.52
CA ARG A 47 -15.24 2.08 18.91
C ARG A 47 -15.31 0.58 19.14
N VAL A 48 -15.84 -0.19 18.19
CA VAL A 48 -15.88 -1.66 18.30
C VAL A 48 -14.48 -2.28 18.27
N LEU A 49 -13.51 -1.65 17.61
CA LEU A 49 -12.11 -2.10 17.64
C LEU A 49 -11.44 -1.79 18.98
N GLU A 50 -11.77 -0.65 19.59
CA GLU A 50 -11.17 -0.18 20.86
C GLU A 50 -11.78 -0.89 22.10
N GLU A 51 -13.05 -1.26 22.05
CA GLU A 51 -13.73 -1.93 23.16
C GLU A 51 -13.42 -3.43 23.21
N PRO A 52 -13.35 -4.05 24.40
CA PRO A 52 -13.21 -5.50 24.54
C PRO A 52 -14.46 -6.21 24.00
N GLY A 53 -14.44 -6.49 22.69
CA GLY A 53 -15.56 -7.06 21.95
C GLY A 53 -15.41 -8.55 21.67
N SER A 54 -16.46 -9.11 21.05
CA SER A 54 -16.39 -10.46 20.50
C SER A 54 -15.52 -10.48 19.24
N ARG A 55 -14.73 -11.54 19.06
CA ARG A 55 -13.90 -11.75 17.84
C ARG A 55 -14.72 -11.62 16.55
N ALA A 56 -15.96 -12.11 16.56
CA ALA A 56 -16.84 -12.03 15.40
C ALA A 56 -17.19 -10.58 15.04
N GLY A 57 -17.44 -9.72 16.05
CA GLY A 57 -17.68 -8.30 15.87
C GLY A 57 -16.46 -7.57 15.30
N VAL A 58 -15.27 -7.81 15.87
CA VAL A 58 -14.02 -7.23 15.36
C VAL A 58 -13.79 -7.64 13.91
N ARG A 59 -13.89 -8.92 13.58
CA ARG A 59 -13.68 -9.41 12.21
C ARG A 59 -14.64 -8.78 11.20
N LEU A 60 -15.90 -8.61 11.58
CA LEU A 60 -16.90 -7.95 10.74
C LEU A 60 -16.51 -6.48 10.48
N VAL A 61 -16.11 -5.76 11.53
CA VAL A 61 -15.69 -4.37 11.43
C VAL A 61 -14.42 -4.22 10.58
N VAL A 62 -13.41 -5.05 10.79
CA VAL A 62 -12.20 -5.06 9.96
C VAL A 62 -12.56 -5.26 8.49
N SER A 63 -13.42 -6.23 8.17
CA SER A 63 -13.90 -6.46 6.80
C SER A 63 -14.63 -5.25 6.22
N HIS A 64 -15.49 -4.59 7.00
CA HIS A 64 -16.21 -3.39 6.56
C HIS A 64 -15.28 -2.20 6.33
N LEU A 65 -14.30 -1.97 7.21
CA LEU A 65 -13.31 -0.91 7.03
C LEU A 65 -12.45 -1.15 5.79
N THR A 66 -12.05 -2.40 5.53
CA THR A 66 -11.35 -2.76 4.28
C THR A 66 -12.22 -2.47 3.06
N ALA A 67 -13.48 -2.91 3.06
CA ALA A 67 -14.41 -2.67 1.95
C ALA A 67 -14.59 -1.17 1.69
N LEU A 68 -14.77 -0.37 2.74
CA LEU A 68 -14.87 1.08 2.65
C LEU A 68 -13.59 1.73 2.13
N GLY A 69 -12.41 1.26 2.56
CA GLY A 69 -11.13 1.78 2.10
C GLY A 69 -10.88 1.55 0.60
N VAL A 70 -11.34 0.41 0.06
CA VAL A 70 -11.20 0.09 -1.37
C VAL A 70 -11.99 1.06 -2.27
N GLU A 71 -13.07 1.68 -1.77
CA GLU A 71 -13.87 2.66 -2.53
C GLU A 71 -13.10 3.96 -2.83
N GLY A 72 -11.99 4.22 -2.12
CA GLY A 72 -11.01 5.21 -2.56
C GLY A 72 -10.36 6.02 -1.43
N GLY A 73 -9.30 6.74 -1.80
CA GLY A 73 -8.42 7.44 -0.84
C GLY A 73 -9.12 8.48 0.04
N HIS A 74 -10.25 9.07 -0.39
CA HIS A 74 -11.04 9.96 0.47
C HIS A 74 -11.56 9.25 1.72
N ILE A 75 -12.04 8.01 1.56
CA ILE A 75 -12.54 7.21 2.68
C ILE A 75 -11.38 6.74 3.55
N CYS A 76 -10.23 6.37 2.98
CA CYS A 76 -9.03 6.06 3.74
C CYS A 76 -8.58 7.24 4.62
N ARG A 77 -8.64 8.49 4.10
CA ARG A 77 -8.36 9.70 4.90
C ARG A 77 -9.34 9.85 6.07
N LEU A 78 -10.63 9.59 5.83
CA LEU A 78 -11.63 9.59 6.91
C LEU A 78 -11.31 8.52 7.96
N ILE A 79 -11.02 7.29 7.55
CA ILE A 79 -10.66 6.19 8.46
C ILE A 79 -9.44 6.56 9.30
N ALA A 80 -8.37 7.07 8.68
CA ALA A 80 -7.17 7.51 9.38
C ALA A 80 -7.48 8.64 10.39
N SER A 81 -8.19 9.69 9.96
CA SER A 81 -8.53 10.85 10.81
C SER A 81 -9.43 10.51 12.01
N LEU A 82 -10.11 9.37 11.96
CA LEU A 82 -11.06 8.92 12.98
C LEU A 82 -10.48 7.82 13.89
N GLY A 83 -9.16 7.58 13.84
CA GLY A 83 -8.48 6.61 14.70
C GLY A 83 -8.48 5.17 14.19
N GLY A 84 -8.96 4.94 12.95
CA GLY A 84 -9.05 3.59 12.39
C GLY A 84 -7.71 2.88 12.26
N VAL A 85 -6.64 3.59 11.92
CA VAL A 85 -5.29 3.00 11.85
C VAL A 85 -4.85 2.45 13.20
N ARG A 86 -5.04 3.22 14.27
CA ARG A 86 -4.69 2.79 15.62
C ARG A 86 -5.56 1.62 16.08
N GLY A 87 -6.87 1.69 15.88
CA GLY A 87 -7.77 0.58 16.23
C GLY A 87 -7.43 -0.72 15.49
N LEU A 88 -7.05 -0.65 14.21
CA LEU A 88 -6.57 -1.81 13.47
C LEU A 88 -5.24 -2.34 13.99
N LEU A 89 -4.33 -1.46 14.39
CA LEU A 89 -3.06 -1.85 15.00
C LEU A 89 -3.25 -2.55 16.36
N ASP A 90 -4.20 -2.08 17.17
CA ASP A 90 -4.57 -2.70 18.44
C ASP A 90 -5.07 -4.14 18.23
N VAL A 91 -5.81 -4.40 17.13
CA VAL A 91 -6.21 -5.77 16.74
C VAL A 91 -4.99 -6.65 16.42
N CYS A 92 -3.97 -6.12 15.76
CA CYS A 92 -2.73 -6.86 15.46
C CYS A 92 -1.95 -7.24 16.72
N LEU A 93 -2.03 -6.42 17.77
CA LEU A 93 -1.31 -6.60 19.04
C LEU A 93 -2.06 -7.46 20.06
N GLU A 94 -3.40 -7.53 19.99
CA GLU A 94 -4.22 -8.25 20.95
C GLU A 94 -4.15 -9.78 20.76
N PRO A 95 -3.56 -10.55 21.71
CA PRO A 95 -3.39 -11.99 21.55
C PRO A 95 -4.69 -12.78 21.34
N ARG A 96 -5.80 -12.32 21.93
CA ARG A 96 -7.13 -12.96 21.77
C ARG A 96 -7.69 -12.83 20.36
N LEU A 97 -7.18 -11.87 19.60
CA LEU A 97 -7.58 -11.51 18.25
C LEU A 97 -6.54 -11.93 17.19
N ARG A 98 -5.55 -12.76 17.55
CA ARG A 98 -4.52 -13.25 16.60
C ARG A 98 -5.09 -13.80 15.28
N GLN A 99 -6.26 -14.44 15.31
CA GLN A 99 -6.91 -14.95 14.09
C GLN A 99 -7.45 -13.85 13.15
N CYS A 100 -7.53 -12.60 13.61
CA CYS A 100 -7.94 -11.44 12.84
C CYS A 100 -6.74 -10.61 12.36
N ARG A 101 -5.51 -10.99 12.71
CA ARG A 101 -4.30 -10.21 12.44
C ARG A 101 -4.03 -10.05 10.95
N SER A 102 -4.15 -11.13 10.16
CA SER A 102 -4.01 -11.04 8.69
C SER A 102 -5.02 -10.07 8.09
N ASP A 103 -6.29 -10.15 8.52
CA ASP A 103 -7.34 -9.24 8.04
C ASP A 103 -7.08 -7.78 8.46
N ALA A 104 -6.57 -7.57 9.67
CA ALA A 104 -6.24 -6.23 10.17
C ALA A 104 -5.03 -5.63 9.44
N LEU A 105 -3.98 -6.42 9.16
CA LEU A 105 -2.84 -6.00 8.35
C LEU A 105 -3.27 -5.64 6.92
N ARG A 106 -4.16 -6.42 6.32
CA ARG A 106 -4.75 -6.11 5.00
C ARG A 106 -5.53 -4.80 5.02
N ALA A 107 -6.32 -4.58 6.07
CA ALA A 107 -7.04 -3.33 6.28
C ALA A 107 -6.06 -2.15 6.43
N LEU A 108 -4.97 -2.32 7.17
CA LEU A 108 -3.91 -1.32 7.31
C LEU A 108 -3.27 -0.98 5.96
N ALA A 109 -2.93 -1.99 5.15
CA ALA A 109 -2.43 -1.76 3.79
C ALA A 109 -3.45 -0.97 2.96
N THR A 110 -4.74 -1.28 3.06
CA THR A 110 -5.80 -0.55 2.34
C THR A 110 -5.87 0.92 2.77
N VAL A 111 -5.85 1.20 4.08
CA VAL A 111 -5.96 2.56 4.63
C VAL A 111 -4.69 3.38 4.39
N CYS A 112 -3.52 2.74 4.38
CA CYS A 112 -2.24 3.41 4.17
C CYS A 112 -1.93 3.75 2.70
N CYS A 113 -2.93 3.67 1.80
CA CYS A 113 -2.81 4.17 0.43
C CYS A 113 -2.77 5.71 0.33
N VAL A 114 -2.96 6.41 1.45
CA VAL A 114 -2.88 7.88 1.58
C VAL A 114 -1.88 8.28 2.67
N VAL A 115 -1.29 9.48 2.53
CA VAL A 115 -0.26 10.01 3.45
C VAL A 115 -0.76 10.05 4.89
N GLU A 116 -2.01 10.42 5.12
CA GLU A 116 -2.60 10.49 6.45
C GLU A 116 -2.62 9.12 7.15
N GLY A 117 -2.88 8.04 6.39
CA GLY A 117 -2.85 6.68 6.91
C GLY A 117 -1.44 6.27 7.33
N ILE A 118 -0.43 6.56 6.50
CA ILE A 118 0.97 6.27 6.80
C ILE A 118 1.45 7.06 8.03
N VAL A 119 1.13 8.35 8.10
CA VAL A 119 1.51 9.21 9.22
C VAL A 119 0.90 8.72 10.53
N GLU A 120 -0.36 8.29 10.53
CA GLU A 120 -0.97 7.72 11.73
C GLU A 120 -0.39 6.34 12.09
N LEU A 121 0.01 5.54 11.10
CA LEU A 121 0.67 4.26 11.35
C LEU A 121 2.03 4.48 12.04
N ASP A 122 2.85 5.39 11.51
CA ASP A 122 4.16 5.73 12.07
C ASP A 122 4.04 6.30 13.49
N LYS A 123 3.11 7.24 13.71
CA LYS A 123 2.84 7.79 15.06
C LYS A 123 2.41 6.74 16.08
N ALA A 124 1.74 5.68 15.63
CA ALA A 124 1.28 4.59 16.48
C ALA A 124 2.36 3.51 16.72
N GLY A 125 3.58 3.66 16.17
CA GLY A 125 4.62 2.63 16.21
C GLY A 125 4.29 1.41 15.34
N GLY A 126 3.45 1.59 14.33
CA GLY A 126 2.95 0.50 13.50
C GLY A 126 4.00 -0.08 12.56
N VAL A 127 5.05 0.68 12.23
CA VAL A 127 6.14 0.18 11.37
C VAL A 127 6.93 -0.91 12.09
N GLU A 128 7.23 -0.71 13.37
CA GLU A 128 7.89 -1.69 14.23
C GLU A 128 7.06 -2.96 14.36
N VAL A 129 5.74 -2.83 14.58
CA VAL A 129 4.83 -3.98 14.66
C VAL A 129 4.78 -4.76 13.35
N VAL A 130 4.73 -4.07 12.22
CA VAL A 130 4.76 -4.70 10.89
C VAL A 130 6.08 -5.43 10.66
N ALA A 131 7.21 -4.81 11.03
CA ALA A 131 8.53 -5.42 10.93
C ALA A 131 8.64 -6.66 11.83
N GLU A 132 8.15 -6.60 13.07
CA GLU A 132 8.13 -7.72 14.00
C GLU A 132 7.32 -8.90 13.43
N VAL A 133 6.10 -8.66 12.92
CA VAL A 133 5.28 -9.71 12.32
C VAL A 133 5.97 -10.34 11.10
N LEU A 134 6.59 -9.53 10.24
CA LEU A 134 7.29 -10.01 9.05
C LEU A 134 8.52 -10.88 9.42
N CYS A 135 9.28 -10.46 10.44
CA CYS A 135 10.54 -11.08 10.84
C CYS A 135 10.36 -12.29 11.77
N ASP A 136 9.19 -12.43 12.41
CA ASP A 136 8.88 -13.56 13.27
C ASP A 136 8.63 -14.85 12.46
N ILE A 137 9.55 -15.81 12.60
CA ILE A 137 9.46 -17.12 11.93
C ILE A 137 8.31 -17.99 12.46
N GLU A 138 7.79 -17.68 13.66
CA GLU A 138 6.64 -18.37 14.26
C GLU A 138 5.31 -17.78 13.76
N CYS A 139 5.33 -16.65 13.04
CA CYS A 139 4.16 -16.13 12.36
C CYS A 139 3.85 -16.94 11.09
N LEU A 140 2.55 -17.08 10.79
CA LEU A 140 2.11 -17.82 9.61
C LEU A 140 2.55 -17.09 8.34
N GLU A 141 2.77 -17.84 7.25
CA GLU A 141 3.10 -17.24 5.94
C GLU A 141 2.07 -16.19 5.51
N GLU A 142 0.79 -16.44 5.77
CA GLU A 142 -0.30 -15.50 5.52
C GLU A 142 -0.09 -14.18 6.29
N GLU A 143 0.24 -14.23 7.58
CA GLU A 143 0.46 -13.03 8.40
C GLU A 143 1.67 -12.23 7.92
N ARG A 144 2.77 -12.95 7.60
CA ARG A 144 3.99 -12.36 7.04
C ARG A 144 3.74 -11.73 5.67
N SER A 145 2.88 -12.33 4.84
CA SER A 145 2.52 -11.78 3.55
C SER A 145 1.70 -10.50 3.65
N GLU A 146 0.77 -10.40 4.61
CA GLU A 146 0.00 -9.18 4.82
C GLU A 146 0.89 -8.07 5.38
N ALA A 147 1.85 -8.40 6.26
CA ALA A 147 2.89 -7.46 6.70
C ALA A 147 3.75 -6.96 5.53
N ALA A 148 4.15 -7.85 4.61
CA ALA A 148 4.84 -7.47 3.37
C ALA A 148 3.96 -6.54 2.49
N GLY A 149 2.65 -6.78 2.44
CA GLY A 149 1.70 -5.90 1.77
C GLY A 149 1.61 -4.50 2.37
N VAL A 150 1.59 -4.39 3.69
CA VAL A 150 1.68 -3.10 4.39
C VAL A 150 2.98 -2.39 4.04
N LEU A 151 4.13 -3.08 4.11
CA LEU A 151 5.43 -2.50 3.74
C LEU A 151 5.45 -2.03 2.29
N ALA A 152 5.00 -2.85 1.34
CA ALA A 152 4.91 -2.47 -0.07
C ALA A 152 4.08 -1.18 -0.22
N GLN A 153 2.95 -1.07 0.48
CA GLN A 153 2.11 0.11 0.42
C GLN A 153 2.78 1.36 1.00
N ILE A 154 3.33 1.30 2.22
CA ILE A 154 3.85 2.50 2.89
C ILE A 154 5.17 2.99 2.28
N THR A 155 5.91 2.09 1.63
CA THR A 155 7.17 2.42 0.97
C THR A 155 6.98 2.89 -0.48
N SER A 156 5.75 2.85 -0.99
CA SER A 156 5.46 3.15 -2.38
C SER A 156 5.81 4.59 -2.79
N PRO A 157 6.50 4.80 -3.93
CA PRO A 157 7.14 6.08 -4.27
C PRO A 157 6.16 7.22 -4.59
N TRP A 158 4.88 6.94 -4.81
CA TRP A 158 3.86 7.95 -5.08
C TRP A 158 3.31 8.60 -3.82
N VAL A 159 3.62 8.08 -2.62
CA VAL A 159 3.14 8.65 -1.38
C VAL A 159 4.12 9.73 -0.91
N GLU A 160 3.67 11.00 -0.98
CA GLU A 160 4.48 12.15 -0.58
C GLU A 160 4.96 12.01 0.88
N ASN A 161 6.23 12.36 1.14
CA ASN A 161 6.85 12.36 2.47
C ASN A 161 7.05 10.99 3.17
N ASN A 162 6.98 9.87 2.46
CA ASN A 162 7.28 8.54 3.01
C ASN A 162 8.77 8.33 3.40
N HIS A 163 9.68 9.21 2.98
CA HIS A 163 11.13 9.20 3.27
C HIS A 163 11.50 9.49 4.74
N ARG A 164 10.52 9.53 5.66
CA ARG A 164 10.72 9.90 7.08
C ARG A 164 10.44 8.77 8.07
N LEU A 165 10.19 7.55 7.58
CA LEU A 165 9.89 6.39 8.42
C LEU A 165 11.18 5.90 9.12
N ALA A 166 11.58 6.57 10.21
CA ALA A 166 12.81 6.30 10.95
C ALA A 166 12.91 4.85 11.45
N ALA A 167 11.77 4.24 11.76
CA ALA A 167 11.67 2.85 12.14
C ALA A 167 12.15 1.88 11.05
N LEU A 168 11.91 2.17 9.76
CA LEU A 168 12.40 1.32 8.66
C LEU A 168 13.92 1.26 8.63
N HIS A 169 14.61 2.40 8.83
CA HIS A 169 16.07 2.45 8.88
C HIS A 169 16.64 1.57 10.01
N THR A 170 15.94 1.51 11.14
CA THR A 170 16.38 0.74 12.32
C THR A 170 16.29 -0.78 12.08
N HIS A 171 15.34 -1.22 11.28
CA HIS A 171 15.06 -2.64 11.04
C HIS A 171 15.40 -3.11 9.62
N LEU A 172 16.05 -2.28 8.81
CA LEU A 172 16.21 -2.49 7.37
C LEU A 172 16.81 -3.85 7.03
N ASP A 173 17.95 -4.21 7.65
CA ASP A 173 18.64 -5.48 7.37
C ASP A 173 17.73 -6.69 7.65
N HIS A 174 16.97 -6.65 8.75
CA HIS A 174 16.05 -7.71 9.14
C HIS A 174 14.84 -7.79 8.21
N ILE A 175 14.27 -6.63 7.85
CA ILE A 175 13.15 -6.54 6.91
C ILE A 175 13.57 -7.09 5.55
N VAL A 176 14.71 -6.67 5.02
CA VAL A 176 15.23 -7.12 3.72
C VAL A 176 15.49 -8.63 3.73
N ALA A 177 16.11 -9.15 4.79
CA ALA A 177 16.34 -10.59 4.95
C ALA A 177 15.00 -11.37 4.98
N ALA A 178 14.01 -10.89 5.74
CA ALA A 178 12.72 -11.54 5.89
C ALA A 178 11.88 -11.50 4.59
N LEU A 179 11.86 -10.38 3.87
CA LEU A 179 11.21 -10.27 2.55
C LEU A 179 11.88 -11.17 1.51
N THR A 180 13.21 -11.22 1.52
CA THR A 180 13.98 -12.10 0.63
C THR A 180 13.68 -13.56 0.92
N ASP A 181 13.57 -13.93 2.20
CA ASP A 181 13.22 -15.28 2.61
C ASP A 181 11.77 -15.64 2.24
N LEU A 182 10.83 -14.71 2.41
CA LEU A 182 9.44 -14.88 2.00
C LEU A 182 9.34 -15.11 0.48
N ALA A 183 10.05 -14.30 -0.32
CA ALA A 183 10.11 -14.45 -1.77
C ALA A 183 10.77 -15.76 -2.22
N ARG A 184 11.70 -16.31 -1.42
CA ARG A 184 12.39 -17.58 -1.72
C ARG A 184 11.48 -18.80 -1.58
N HIS A 185 10.59 -18.78 -0.59
CA HIS A 185 9.83 -19.97 -0.18
C HIS A 185 8.38 -19.97 -0.66
N THR A 186 7.81 -18.80 -0.94
CA THR A 186 6.42 -18.72 -1.38
C THR A 186 6.18 -19.45 -2.70
N LEU A 187 5.04 -20.13 -2.78
CA LEU A 187 4.53 -20.74 -4.01
C LEU A 187 3.45 -19.88 -4.68
N THR A 188 3.07 -18.76 -4.06
CA THR A 188 1.99 -17.91 -4.54
C THR A 188 2.57 -16.69 -5.30
N PRO A 189 2.12 -16.44 -6.54
CA PRO A 189 2.58 -15.27 -7.31
C PRO A 189 2.28 -13.94 -6.61
N GLU A 190 1.20 -13.88 -5.83
CA GLU A 190 0.78 -12.71 -5.08
C GLU A 190 1.76 -12.35 -3.97
N ILE A 191 2.12 -13.30 -3.10
CA ILE A 191 3.09 -13.06 -2.03
C ILE A 191 4.46 -12.71 -2.62
N PHE A 192 4.86 -13.37 -3.71
CA PHE A 192 6.11 -13.03 -4.40
C PHE A 192 6.09 -11.60 -4.95
N LEU A 193 4.97 -11.16 -5.53
CA LEU A 193 4.79 -9.78 -5.99
C LEU A 193 4.89 -8.79 -4.83
N LEU A 194 4.20 -9.03 -3.72
CA LEU A 194 4.23 -8.13 -2.55
C LEU A 194 5.64 -8.02 -1.97
N ALA A 195 6.34 -9.14 -1.79
CA ALA A 195 7.70 -9.15 -1.30
C ALA A 195 8.66 -8.41 -2.25
N SER A 196 8.55 -8.67 -3.56
CA SER A 196 9.37 -8.00 -4.58
C SER A 196 9.09 -6.50 -4.65
N ALA A 197 7.82 -6.08 -4.53
CA ALA A 197 7.42 -4.68 -4.52
C ALA A 197 7.96 -3.95 -3.30
N ALA A 198 7.83 -4.53 -2.10
CA ALA A 198 8.39 -3.97 -0.88
C ALA A 198 9.92 -3.81 -0.99
N LEU A 199 10.63 -4.84 -1.46
CA LEU A 199 12.08 -4.77 -1.68
C LEU A 199 12.46 -3.68 -2.68
N ALA A 200 11.78 -3.61 -3.84
CA ALA A 200 12.04 -2.59 -4.84
C ALA A 200 11.82 -1.18 -4.27
N ASN A 201 10.72 -0.97 -3.55
CA ASN A 201 10.40 0.31 -2.93
C ASN A 201 11.44 0.74 -1.89
N LEU A 202 11.91 -0.18 -1.04
CA LEU A 202 12.94 0.11 -0.02
C LEU A 202 14.24 0.64 -0.62
N THR A 203 14.63 0.18 -1.82
CA THR A 203 15.83 0.69 -2.49
C THR A 203 15.77 2.16 -2.88
N PHE A 204 14.56 2.75 -2.95
CA PHE A 204 14.39 4.18 -3.20
C PHE A 204 14.38 5.02 -1.92
N LEU A 205 14.22 4.38 -0.75
CA LEU A 205 14.06 5.05 0.54
C LEU A 205 15.35 5.07 1.37
N ASP A 206 16.19 4.04 1.24
CA ASP A 206 17.41 3.92 2.02
C ASP A 206 18.58 3.45 1.16
N ASP A 207 19.67 4.23 1.17
CA ASP A 207 20.91 3.92 0.48
C ASP A 207 21.51 2.59 0.97
N GLY A 208 21.38 2.26 2.26
CA GLY A 208 21.86 1.01 2.87
C GLY A 208 21.04 -0.23 2.48
N CYS A 209 19.90 -0.06 1.81
CA CYS A 209 19.07 -1.18 1.37
C CYS A 209 19.81 -2.07 0.36
N VAL A 210 20.67 -1.48 -0.46
CA VAL A 210 21.45 -2.21 -1.48
C VAL A 210 22.43 -3.17 -0.80
N GLU A 211 23.14 -2.73 0.22
CA GLU A 211 24.04 -3.57 1.01
C GLU A 211 23.29 -4.69 1.72
N ALA A 212 22.15 -4.38 2.33
CA ALA A 212 21.28 -5.38 2.98
C ALA A 212 20.81 -6.46 1.98
N MET A 213 20.37 -6.05 0.79
CA MET A 213 19.91 -6.97 -0.26
C MET A 213 21.06 -7.82 -0.81
N ARG A 214 22.26 -7.25 -0.92
CA ARG A 214 23.46 -8.00 -1.28
C ARG A 214 23.77 -9.07 -0.23
N ALA A 215 23.74 -8.71 1.06
CA ALA A 215 24.00 -9.64 2.15
C ALA A 215 22.96 -10.79 2.20
N ALA A 216 21.69 -10.49 1.88
CA ALA A 216 20.61 -11.48 1.84
C ALA A 216 20.58 -12.33 0.54
N GLY A 217 21.38 -11.99 -0.48
CA GLY A 217 21.38 -12.65 -1.78
C GLY A 217 20.08 -12.43 -2.57
N THR A 218 19.44 -11.28 -2.38
CA THR A 218 18.08 -11.01 -2.87
C THR A 218 17.97 -11.09 -4.39
N ALA A 219 18.94 -10.53 -5.13
CA ALA A 219 18.92 -10.54 -6.59
C ALA A 219 18.84 -11.96 -7.16
N SER A 220 19.64 -12.89 -6.64
CA SER A 220 19.63 -14.29 -7.08
C SER A 220 18.31 -14.99 -6.78
N VAL A 221 17.68 -14.67 -5.64
CA VAL A 221 16.35 -15.20 -5.28
C VAL A 221 15.29 -14.69 -6.26
N LEU A 222 15.24 -13.39 -6.49
CA LEU A 222 14.24 -12.76 -7.37
C LEU A 222 14.37 -13.25 -8.82
N LEU A 223 15.60 -13.33 -9.35
CA LEU A 223 15.85 -13.79 -10.71
C LEU A 223 15.50 -15.27 -10.89
N ARG A 224 15.86 -16.13 -9.91
CA ARG A 224 15.52 -17.54 -9.96
C ARG A 224 14.01 -17.76 -9.93
N ALA A 225 13.32 -17.11 -9.00
CA ALA A 225 11.87 -17.21 -8.89
C ALA A 225 11.15 -16.70 -10.15
N ALA A 226 11.66 -15.64 -10.78
CA ALA A 226 11.14 -15.13 -12.05
C ALA A 226 11.42 -16.03 -13.25
N HIS A 227 12.58 -16.68 -13.27
CA HIS A 227 12.95 -17.64 -14.32
C HIS A 227 12.12 -18.92 -14.23
N ASP A 228 11.95 -19.44 -13.02
CA ASP A 228 11.26 -20.71 -12.78
C ASP A 228 9.73 -20.60 -12.95
N ASN A 229 9.21 -19.36 -13.02
CA ASN A 229 7.81 -19.07 -13.30
C ASN A 229 7.63 -18.29 -14.62
N PRO A 230 7.48 -18.99 -15.76
CA PRO A 230 7.35 -18.34 -17.07
C PRO A 230 6.07 -17.48 -17.22
N ASN A 231 5.06 -17.69 -16.36
CA ASN A 231 3.79 -16.97 -16.37
C ASN A 231 3.74 -15.83 -15.34
N ILE A 232 4.91 -15.40 -14.85
CA ILE A 232 4.99 -14.33 -13.86
C ILE A 232 4.45 -13.00 -14.43
N SER A 233 3.71 -12.26 -13.59
CA SER A 233 2.98 -11.06 -14.02
C SER A 233 3.93 -9.94 -14.51
N ILE A 234 3.44 -9.07 -15.40
CA ILE A 234 4.19 -7.90 -15.86
C ILE A 234 4.61 -7.00 -14.69
N PHE A 235 3.74 -6.85 -13.67
CA PHE A 235 4.02 -6.05 -12.48
C PHE A 235 5.20 -6.61 -11.70
N THR A 236 5.23 -7.93 -11.53
CA THR A 236 6.33 -8.61 -10.86
C THR A 236 7.64 -8.45 -11.62
N LYS A 237 7.59 -8.56 -12.95
CA LYS A 237 8.75 -8.37 -13.81
C LYS A 237 9.31 -6.95 -13.68
N ASP A 238 8.45 -5.96 -13.55
CA ASP A 238 8.83 -4.56 -13.30
C ASP A 238 9.54 -4.41 -11.92
N GLN A 239 9.03 -5.05 -10.87
CA GLN A 239 9.69 -5.04 -9.56
C GLN A 239 11.08 -5.69 -9.58
N VAL A 240 11.21 -6.86 -10.22
CA VAL A 240 12.49 -7.60 -10.31
C VAL A 240 13.51 -6.85 -11.17
N SER A 241 13.07 -6.20 -12.26
CA SER A 241 13.96 -5.46 -13.18
C SER A 241 14.25 -4.02 -12.77
N SER A 242 13.64 -3.54 -11.67
CA SER A 242 13.86 -2.20 -11.13
C SER A 242 15.35 -1.83 -11.14
N PRO A 243 15.73 -0.59 -11.54
CA PRO A 243 17.12 -0.18 -11.71
C PRO A 243 18.03 -0.50 -10.52
N SER A 244 17.49 -0.47 -9.30
CA SER A 244 18.20 -0.82 -8.08
C SER A 244 18.55 -2.31 -8.00
N ASN A 245 17.65 -3.20 -8.42
CA ASN A 245 17.91 -4.64 -8.54
C ASN A 245 18.92 -4.95 -9.65
N SER A 246 18.89 -4.18 -10.74
CA SER A 246 19.88 -4.30 -11.82
C SER A 246 21.28 -3.87 -11.38
N ARG A 247 21.40 -2.88 -10.48
CA ARG A 247 22.68 -2.46 -9.87
C ARG A 247 23.24 -3.49 -8.90
N LEU A 248 22.40 -4.29 -8.24
CA LEU A 248 22.86 -5.40 -7.39
C LEU A 248 23.53 -6.48 -8.23
N HIS A 249 22.95 -6.82 -9.39
CA HIS A 249 23.49 -7.85 -10.28
C HIS A 249 24.91 -7.52 -10.81
N THR A 250 25.17 -6.26 -11.17
CA THR A 250 26.50 -5.84 -11.65
C THR A 250 27.58 -5.88 -10.57
N LEU A 251 27.19 -5.95 -9.29
CA LEU A 251 28.10 -5.98 -8.13
C LEU A 251 28.32 -7.38 -7.55
N THR A 252 27.51 -8.37 -7.94
CA THR A 252 27.56 -9.74 -7.39
C THR A 252 28.38 -10.74 -8.21
N ASP A 253 28.58 -10.57 -9.53
CA ASP A 253 29.50 -11.41 -10.30
C ASP A 253 29.99 -10.74 -11.61
N PRO A 254 31.31 -10.49 -11.81
CA PRO A 254 31.84 -10.03 -13.09
C PRO A 254 31.69 -11.05 -14.24
N ARG A 255 31.39 -12.33 -13.96
CA ARG A 255 31.35 -13.43 -14.93
C ARG A 255 29.95 -13.75 -15.47
N GLU A 256 28.89 -13.24 -14.86
CA GLU A 256 27.50 -13.39 -15.35
C GLU A 256 27.04 -12.23 -16.25
N SER A 257 27.89 -11.23 -16.47
CA SER A 257 27.66 -10.09 -17.39
C SER A 257 27.54 -10.47 -18.88
N GLN A 258 27.47 -11.77 -19.19
CA GLN A 258 27.37 -12.34 -20.54
C GLN A 258 26.22 -13.35 -20.73
N GLN A 259 25.25 -13.43 -19.81
CA GLN A 259 23.95 -14.02 -20.13
C GLN A 259 23.01 -12.92 -20.58
N ASP A 260 22.83 -12.86 -21.91
CA ASP A 260 21.91 -11.96 -22.58
C ASP A 260 20.54 -11.95 -21.88
N PHE A 261 20.06 -10.74 -21.57
CA PHE A 261 18.63 -10.53 -21.34
C PHE A 261 17.87 -11.15 -22.52
N PRO A 262 16.84 -11.99 -22.29
CA PRO A 262 16.03 -12.51 -23.38
C PRO A 262 15.54 -11.36 -24.25
N SER A 263 15.86 -11.37 -25.53
CA SER A 263 15.47 -10.35 -26.52
C SER A 263 13.95 -10.14 -26.67
N GLN A 264 13.14 -10.87 -25.88
CA GLN A 264 11.70 -10.73 -25.73
C GLN A 264 11.28 -9.57 -24.81
N TRP A 265 12.20 -8.98 -24.03
CA TRP A 265 11.87 -7.90 -23.08
C TRP A 265 11.68 -6.51 -23.71
N HIS A 266 12.10 -6.31 -24.98
CA HIS A 266 11.95 -5.03 -25.68
C HIS A 266 10.64 -4.89 -26.48
N GLN A 267 9.78 -5.91 -26.53
CA GLN A 267 8.59 -5.89 -27.41
C GLN A 267 7.28 -5.43 -26.78
N SER A 268 7.22 -5.09 -25.49
CA SER A 268 5.95 -4.73 -24.83
C SER A 268 5.79 -3.25 -24.45
N ARG A 269 6.59 -2.34 -25.01
CA ARG A 269 6.42 -0.88 -24.81
C ARG A 269 5.63 -0.17 -25.92
N SER A 270 4.88 -0.91 -26.73
CA SER A 270 3.98 -0.34 -27.74
C SER A 270 2.64 -1.05 -27.79
N VAL A 271 1.75 -0.75 -26.82
CA VAL A 271 0.30 -0.57 -27.01
C VAL A 271 -0.18 0.41 -25.95
#